data_AF-A0A0W8D4B3-F1
#
_entry.id   AF-A0A0W8D4B3-F1
#
_cell.length_a   1.000
_cell.length_b   1.000
_cell.length_c   1.000
_cell.angle_alpha   90.00
_cell.angle_beta   90.00
_cell.angle_gamma   90.00
#
_symmetry.space_group_name_H-M   'P 1'
#
loop_
_entity.id
_entity.type
_entity.pdbx_description
1 polymer ?
#
loop_
_entity_poly.entity_id
_entity_poly.type
_entity_poly.pdbx_seq_one_letter_code
_entity_poly.pdbx_strand_id
1 'polypeptide(L)'
;MPQTLTLDHVSPATRLLEKRRQMFEVQEALDAQKEEFARREDAFHRREEALRKKDLELQESLIKFNKFLQENESKRNRAVKRASDEVKQRMSKEQEVARLQAQLTALQRESDALGAQVRHHLKYTRYLELVQEAVPEDYPEVSDLVNRYHTLRETNRDLSRNQITHEEESESKRLEFAAFQKERANEILTFNNRIAALQRALEREELLGVRLQHETDATLRATTQKTLALGQIIMAIGNLLQRCTSGIHGQILKHVEGSYRSQGSTNQSGNDSHDGSAGASGISSSAPMNSSGKTASGISEADVIHHGQRAMIDLDVVAAYMTDFTAIVQGRIDAQRAQKKAAAAVASQATGTVTFTAVNDGHTGAVPSVAGGSTATIR
;
A
#
# COMPACT_ATOMS: atom_id res chain seq x y z
N MET A 1 -73.47 -8.78 157.32
CA MET A 1 -73.36 -9.78 158.40
C MET A 1 -74.63 -9.71 159.24
N PRO A 2 -75.47 -10.75 159.30
CA PRO A 2 -76.57 -10.78 160.27
C PRO A 2 -75.99 -10.89 161.69
N GLN A 3 -76.42 -10.02 162.60
CA GLN A 3 -75.97 -10.06 163.99
C GLN A 3 -76.60 -11.24 164.72
N THR A 4 -75.77 -12.15 165.25
CA THR A 4 -76.23 -13.32 166.00
C THR A 4 -76.66 -12.93 167.42
N LEU A 5 -77.91 -12.50 167.57
CA LEU A 5 -78.52 -12.31 168.89
C LEU A 5 -78.81 -13.68 169.54
N THR A 6 -77.95 -14.10 170.46
CA THR A 6 -78.10 -15.32 171.27
C THR A 6 -79.02 -15.07 172.46
N LEU A 7 -80.29 -15.45 172.33
CA LEU A 7 -81.32 -15.34 173.38
C LEU A 7 -81.39 -16.64 174.22
N ASP A 8 -80.68 -16.64 175.35
CA ASP A 8 -80.51 -17.84 176.18
C ASP A 8 -81.62 -18.12 177.21
N HIS A 9 -82.57 -17.19 177.41
CA HIS A 9 -83.59 -17.28 178.48
C HIS A 9 -85.03 -17.06 177.97
N VAL A 10 -85.43 -17.80 176.91
CA VAL A 10 -86.80 -17.82 176.39
C VAL A 10 -87.29 -19.25 176.14
N SER A 11 -88.61 -19.46 176.27
CA SER A 11 -89.28 -20.74 176.04
C SER A 11 -88.90 -21.37 174.69
N PRO A 12 -88.83 -22.72 174.56
CA PRO A 12 -88.50 -23.39 173.30
C PRO A 12 -89.33 -22.93 172.10
N ALA A 13 -90.59 -22.55 172.32
CA ALA A 13 -91.46 -22.00 171.28
C ALA A 13 -90.97 -20.64 170.74
N THR A 14 -90.52 -19.72 171.60
CA THR A 14 -90.00 -18.42 171.18
C THR A 14 -88.63 -18.53 170.50
N ARG A 15 -87.77 -19.45 170.95
CA ARG A 15 -86.49 -19.75 170.26
C ARG A 15 -86.71 -20.33 168.85
N LEU A 16 -87.74 -21.16 168.67
CA LEU A 16 -88.15 -21.68 167.36
C LEU A 16 -88.69 -20.58 166.44
N LEU A 17 -89.49 -19.64 166.96
CA LEU A 17 -89.97 -18.48 166.20
C LEU A 17 -88.82 -17.57 165.75
N GLU A 18 -87.87 -17.25 166.64
CA GLU A 18 -86.72 -16.43 166.27
C GLU A 18 -85.79 -17.15 165.26
N LYS A 19 -85.65 -18.48 165.35
CA LYS A 19 -84.93 -19.25 164.32
C LYS A 19 -85.66 -19.32 162.98
N ARG A 20 -87.00 -19.36 162.96
CA ARG A 20 -87.80 -19.21 161.73
C ARG A 20 -87.66 -17.82 161.13
N ARG A 21 -87.64 -16.77 161.97
CA ARG A 21 -87.38 -15.40 161.53
C ARG A 21 -85.98 -15.24 160.93
N GLN A 22 -84.94 -15.70 161.61
CA GLN A 22 -83.56 -15.68 161.08
C GLN A 22 -83.44 -16.47 159.77
N MET A 23 -84.12 -17.62 159.66
CA MET A 23 -84.19 -18.38 158.41
C MET A 23 -84.89 -17.59 157.30
N PHE A 24 -85.98 -16.88 157.62
CA PHE A 24 -86.70 -16.03 156.67
C PHE A 24 -85.86 -14.83 156.22
N GLU A 25 -85.20 -14.12 157.14
CA GLU A 25 -84.30 -12.99 156.82
C GLU A 25 -83.11 -13.44 155.94
N VAL A 26 -82.54 -14.63 156.21
CA VAL A 26 -81.48 -15.21 155.36
C VAL A 26 -82.02 -15.68 154.01
N GLN A 27 -83.23 -16.24 153.96
CA GLN A 27 -83.89 -16.66 152.72
C GLN A 27 -84.23 -15.45 151.84
N GLU A 28 -84.78 -14.38 152.43
CA GLU A 28 -85.08 -13.11 151.77
C GLU A 28 -83.80 -12.44 151.24
N ALA A 29 -82.72 -12.40 152.04
CA ALA A 29 -81.43 -11.89 151.59
C ALA A 29 -80.82 -12.74 150.46
N LEU A 30 -80.96 -14.08 150.52
CA LEU A 30 -80.51 -14.99 149.48
C LEU A 30 -81.32 -14.83 148.19
N ASP A 31 -82.64 -14.67 148.30
CA ASP A 31 -83.52 -14.49 147.14
C ASP A 31 -83.35 -13.11 146.50
N ALA A 32 -83.15 -12.06 147.30
CA ALA A 32 -82.72 -10.74 146.82
C ALA A 32 -81.36 -10.80 146.11
N GLN A 33 -80.40 -11.59 146.62
CA GLN A 33 -79.10 -11.78 145.96
C GLN A 33 -79.22 -12.57 144.65
N LYS A 34 -80.06 -13.62 144.60
CA LYS A 34 -80.38 -14.33 143.36
C LYS A 34 -81.03 -13.40 142.32
N GLU A 35 -81.97 -12.56 142.75
CA GLU A 35 -82.64 -11.60 141.87
C GLU A 35 -81.66 -10.54 141.36
N GLU A 36 -80.70 -10.08 142.18
CA GLU A 36 -79.64 -9.18 141.74
C GLU A 36 -78.69 -9.86 140.74
N PHE A 37 -78.31 -11.12 140.97
CA PHE A 37 -77.50 -11.89 140.02
C PHE A 37 -78.25 -12.11 138.70
N ALA A 38 -79.52 -12.51 138.73
CA ALA A 38 -80.36 -12.65 137.54
C ALA A 38 -80.46 -11.31 136.77
N ARG A 39 -80.67 -10.19 137.45
CA ARG A 39 -80.67 -8.85 136.84
C ARG A 39 -79.33 -8.49 136.19
N ARG A 40 -78.19 -8.90 136.76
CA ARG A 40 -76.85 -8.71 136.16
C ARG A 40 -76.61 -9.64 134.98
N GLU A 41 -77.03 -10.90 135.07
CA GLU A 41 -76.95 -11.91 134.01
C GLU A 41 -77.75 -11.47 132.78
N ASP A 42 -78.99 -11.03 132.96
CA ASP A 42 -79.83 -10.37 131.95
C ASP A 42 -79.12 -9.18 131.29
N ALA A 43 -78.47 -8.32 132.09
CA ALA A 43 -77.75 -7.15 131.58
C ALA A 43 -76.50 -7.53 130.77
N PHE A 44 -75.79 -8.60 131.17
CA PHE A 44 -74.66 -9.14 130.42
C PHE A 44 -75.11 -9.80 129.12
N HIS A 45 -76.17 -10.63 129.14
CA HIS A 45 -76.73 -11.23 127.93
C HIS A 45 -77.18 -10.16 126.92
N ARG A 46 -77.95 -9.16 127.33
CA ARG A 46 -78.34 -8.04 126.45
C ARG A 46 -77.13 -7.30 125.87
N ARG A 47 -76.03 -7.18 126.63
CA ARG A 47 -74.78 -6.55 126.15
C ARG A 47 -74.00 -7.44 125.18
N GLU A 48 -73.97 -8.75 125.42
CA GLU A 48 -73.37 -9.75 124.52
C GLU A 48 -74.13 -9.83 123.20
N GLU A 49 -75.46 -9.87 123.24
CA GLU A 49 -76.34 -9.81 122.06
C GLU A 49 -76.13 -8.51 121.26
N ALA A 50 -76.09 -7.36 121.94
CA ALA A 50 -75.82 -6.08 121.28
C ALA A 50 -74.41 -6.01 120.66
N LEU A 51 -73.41 -6.67 121.26
CA LEU A 51 -72.07 -6.80 120.70
C LEU A 51 -72.06 -7.74 119.48
N ARG A 52 -72.67 -8.93 119.56
CA ARG A 52 -72.82 -9.84 118.41
C ARG A 52 -73.53 -9.16 117.24
N LYS A 53 -74.58 -8.38 117.51
CA LYS A 53 -75.32 -7.67 116.46
C LYS A 53 -74.43 -6.63 115.76
N LYS A 54 -73.66 -5.83 116.51
CA LYS A 54 -72.72 -4.85 115.94
C LYS A 54 -71.58 -5.51 115.16
N ASP A 55 -71.07 -6.65 115.63
CA ASP A 55 -70.05 -7.40 114.90
C ASP A 55 -70.60 -7.93 113.56
N LEU A 56 -71.82 -8.50 113.56
CA LEU A 56 -72.49 -8.94 112.34
C LEU A 56 -72.75 -7.77 111.36
N GLU A 57 -73.22 -6.63 111.85
CA GLU A 57 -73.40 -5.40 111.06
C GLU A 57 -72.08 -4.90 110.44
N LEU A 58 -70.96 -5.01 111.17
CA LEU A 58 -69.63 -4.65 110.69
C LEU A 58 -69.11 -5.65 109.64
N GLN A 59 -69.28 -6.95 109.87
CA GLN A 59 -68.93 -8.00 108.91
C GLN A 59 -69.71 -7.85 107.60
N GLU A 60 -71.04 -7.62 107.68
CA GLU A 60 -71.85 -7.30 106.49
C GLU A 60 -71.35 -6.05 105.76
N SER A 61 -70.98 -5.01 106.50
CA SER A 61 -70.48 -3.76 105.93
C SER A 61 -69.13 -3.95 105.23
N LEU A 62 -68.24 -4.77 105.79
CA LEU A 62 -66.97 -5.15 105.16
C LEU A 62 -67.20 -5.97 103.87
N ILE A 63 -68.15 -6.90 103.86
CA ILE A 63 -68.51 -7.66 102.64
C ILE A 63 -69.06 -6.73 101.56
N LYS A 64 -69.98 -5.82 101.92
CA LYS A 64 -70.54 -4.80 101.01
C LYS A 64 -69.46 -3.87 100.46
N PHE A 65 -68.53 -3.42 101.30
CA PHE A 65 -67.41 -2.55 100.89
C PHE A 65 -66.39 -3.27 99.99
N ASN A 66 -66.03 -4.51 100.31
CA ASN A 66 -65.13 -5.32 99.48
C ASN A 66 -65.75 -5.57 98.09
N LYS A 67 -67.04 -5.92 98.03
CA LYS A 67 -67.80 -6.03 96.78
C LYS A 67 -67.81 -4.70 96.00
N PHE A 68 -68.05 -3.57 96.66
CA PHE A 68 -67.99 -2.25 96.03
C PHE A 68 -66.61 -1.94 95.44
N LEU A 69 -65.53 -2.23 96.16
CA LEU A 69 -64.16 -2.05 95.66
C LEU A 69 -63.90 -2.93 94.43
N GLN A 70 -64.26 -4.21 94.47
CA GLN A 70 -64.13 -5.12 93.32
C GLN A 70 -64.93 -4.63 92.09
N GLU A 71 -66.17 -4.18 92.30
CA GLU A 71 -66.99 -3.62 91.21
C GLU A 71 -66.43 -2.32 90.65
N ASN A 72 -65.89 -1.44 91.51
CA ASN A 72 -65.28 -0.18 91.09
C ASN A 72 -64.00 -0.42 90.30
N GLU A 73 -63.10 -1.28 90.80
CA GLU A 73 -61.89 -1.71 90.12
C GLU A 73 -62.21 -2.39 88.77
N SER A 74 -63.25 -3.21 88.72
CA SER A 74 -63.77 -3.81 87.48
C SER A 74 -64.31 -2.76 86.49
N LYS A 75 -64.97 -1.69 86.98
CA LYS A 75 -65.42 -0.55 86.15
C LYS A 75 -64.22 0.27 85.65
N ARG A 76 -63.24 0.56 86.50
CA ARG A 76 -61.98 1.26 86.18
C ARG A 76 -61.20 0.52 85.09
N ASN A 77 -60.98 -0.78 85.26
CA ASN A 77 -60.24 -1.60 84.28
C ASN A 77 -60.97 -1.73 82.94
N ARG A 78 -62.32 -1.81 82.94
CA ARG A 78 -63.10 -1.70 81.69
C ARG A 78 -62.94 -0.34 81.00
N ALA A 79 -62.96 0.77 81.74
CA ALA A 79 -62.79 2.11 81.18
C ALA A 79 -61.38 2.31 80.60
N VAL A 80 -60.34 1.93 81.35
CA VAL A 80 -58.93 1.98 80.90
C VAL A 80 -58.72 1.11 79.66
N LYS A 81 -59.30 -0.10 79.61
CA LYS A 81 -59.20 -0.96 78.43
C LYS A 81 -59.86 -0.33 77.20
N ARG A 82 -61.08 0.20 77.32
CA ARG A 82 -61.75 0.89 76.19
C ARG A 82 -60.93 2.07 75.69
N ALA A 83 -60.43 2.92 76.59
CA ALA A 83 -59.58 4.05 76.21
C ALA A 83 -58.30 3.60 75.50
N SER A 84 -57.65 2.51 75.95
CA SER A 84 -56.49 1.93 75.26
C SER A 84 -56.81 1.40 73.86
N ASP A 85 -57.94 0.70 73.72
CA ASP A 85 -58.35 0.11 72.44
C ASP A 85 -58.84 1.19 71.45
N GLU A 86 -59.51 2.25 71.93
CA GLU A 86 -59.87 3.45 71.16
C GLU A 86 -58.62 4.21 70.67
N VAL A 87 -57.61 4.40 71.53
CA VAL A 87 -56.33 5.03 71.14
C VAL A 87 -55.61 4.19 70.07
N LYS A 88 -55.55 2.86 70.21
CA LYS A 88 -54.98 1.99 69.17
C LYS A 88 -55.74 2.10 67.84
N GLN A 89 -57.07 2.10 67.88
CA GLN A 89 -57.89 2.24 66.68
C GLN A 89 -57.70 3.61 66.02
N ARG A 90 -57.59 4.68 66.81
CA ARG A 90 -57.29 6.03 66.32
C ARG A 90 -55.92 6.07 65.62
N MET A 91 -54.86 5.56 66.26
CA MET A 91 -53.51 5.50 65.68
C MET A 91 -53.48 4.72 64.36
N SER A 92 -54.17 3.58 64.28
CA SER A 92 -54.28 2.79 63.04
C SER A 92 -55.00 3.56 61.92
N LYS A 93 -56.07 4.29 62.24
CA LYS A 93 -56.77 5.15 61.28
C LYS A 93 -55.93 6.35 60.84
N GLU A 94 -55.18 6.98 61.74
CA GLU A 94 -54.28 8.09 61.42
C GLU A 94 -53.16 7.66 60.46
N GLN A 95 -52.58 6.48 60.66
CA GLN A 95 -51.60 5.89 59.74
C GLN A 95 -52.20 5.63 58.35
N GLU A 96 -53.41 5.08 58.29
CA GLU A 96 -54.10 4.82 57.02
C GLU A 96 -54.49 6.12 56.29
N VAL A 97 -54.95 7.14 57.02
CA VAL A 97 -55.21 8.48 56.46
C VAL A 97 -53.93 9.08 55.89
N ALA A 98 -52.80 9.02 56.61
CA ALA A 98 -51.51 9.51 56.11
C ALA A 98 -51.05 8.75 54.86
N ARG A 99 -51.23 7.41 54.81
CA ARG A 99 -50.93 6.58 53.64
C ARG A 99 -51.77 6.98 52.42
N LEU A 100 -53.08 7.14 52.60
CA LEU A 100 -54.00 7.52 51.53
C LEU A 100 -53.76 8.96 51.05
N GLN A 101 -53.45 9.89 51.95
CA GLN A 101 -53.06 11.27 51.59
C GLN A 101 -51.77 11.28 50.76
N ALA A 102 -50.75 10.51 51.14
CA ALA A 102 -49.52 10.39 50.36
C ALA A 102 -49.80 9.87 48.93
N GLN A 103 -50.60 8.80 48.81
CA GLN A 103 -51.02 8.24 47.51
C GLN A 103 -51.81 9.24 46.67
N LEU A 104 -52.76 9.96 47.27
CA LEU A 104 -53.56 10.98 46.60
C LEU A 104 -52.67 12.11 46.05
N THR A 105 -51.70 12.62 46.83
CA THR A 105 -50.78 13.64 46.32
C THR A 105 -49.81 13.11 45.25
N ALA A 106 -49.50 11.82 45.24
CA ALA A 106 -48.68 11.22 44.17
C ALA A 106 -49.47 11.16 42.86
N LEU A 107 -50.69 10.63 42.90
CA LEU A 107 -51.61 10.56 41.75
C LEU A 107 -51.98 11.94 41.20
N GLN A 108 -52.14 12.95 42.06
CA GLN A 108 -52.35 14.34 41.63
C GLN A 108 -51.15 14.87 40.82
N ARG A 109 -49.92 14.69 41.32
CA ARG A 109 -48.70 15.11 40.58
C ARG A 109 -48.55 14.40 39.24
N GLU A 110 -48.88 13.10 39.18
CA GLU A 110 -48.88 12.33 37.94
C GLU A 110 -49.93 12.84 36.95
N SER A 111 -51.16 13.09 37.41
CA SER A 111 -52.24 13.69 36.62
C SER A 111 -51.86 15.09 36.08
N ASP A 112 -51.25 15.94 36.91
CA ASP A 112 -50.79 17.27 36.52
C ASP A 112 -49.66 17.21 35.48
N ALA A 113 -48.73 16.27 35.62
CA ALA A 113 -47.63 16.03 34.68
C ALA A 113 -48.14 15.49 33.33
N LEU A 114 -49.02 14.49 33.34
CA LEU A 114 -49.70 13.98 32.15
C LEU A 114 -50.52 15.09 31.47
N GLY A 115 -51.27 15.87 32.24
CA GLY A 115 -52.01 17.03 31.74
C GLY A 115 -51.10 18.09 31.11
N ALA A 116 -49.91 18.33 31.66
CA ALA A 116 -48.91 19.22 31.06
C ALA A 116 -48.35 18.66 29.75
N GLN A 117 -48.09 17.35 29.67
CA GLN A 117 -47.66 16.67 28.46
C GLN A 117 -48.75 16.70 27.37
N VAL A 118 -50.01 16.45 27.71
CA VAL A 118 -51.15 16.59 26.79
C VAL A 118 -51.25 18.02 26.27
N ARG A 119 -51.20 19.04 27.13
CA ARG A 119 -51.18 20.45 26.70
C ARG A 119 -49.99 20.78 25.79
N HIS A 120 -48.83 20.19 26.04
CA HIS A 120 -47.65 20.37 25.17
C HIS A 120 -47.85 19.76 23.78
N HIS A 121 -48.44 18.57 23.69
CA HIS A 121 -48.64 17.87 22.42
C HIS A 121 -49.83 18.40 21.61
N LEU A 122 -50.88 18.90 22.28
CA LEU A 122 -52.10 19.41 21.64
C LEU A 122 -51.84 20.48 20.57
N LYS A 123 -50.78 21.30 20.72
CA LYS A 123 -50.39 22.30 19.71
C LYS A 123 -49.92 21.67 18.39
N TYR A 124 -49.32 20.47 18.44
CA TYR A 124 -48.90 19.72 17.26
C TYR A 124 -50.08 19.00 16.62
N THR A 125 -50.95 18.38 17.43
CA THR A 125 -52.21 17.80 16.95
C THR A 125 -53.04 18.85 16.21
N ARG A 126 -53.28 20.01 16.84
CA ARG A 126 -54.01 21.13 16.21
C ARG A 126 -53.35 21.67 14.95
N TYR A 127 -52.01 21.67 14.88
CA TYR A 127 -51.30 22.05 13.65
C TYR A 127 -51.54 21.03 12.53
N LEU A 128 -51.48 19.72 12.83
CA LEU A 128 -51.72 18.67 11.85
C LEU A 128 -53.19 18.65 11.38
N GLU A 129 -54.14 18.87 12.29
CA GLU A 129 -55.56 19.07 11.99
C GLU A 129 -55.74 20.26 11.03
N LEU A 130 -55.14 21.43 11.32
CA LEU A 130 -55.21 22.60 10.43
C LEU A 130 -54.58 22.35 9.04
N VAL A 131 -53.55 21.51 8.92
CA VAL A 131 -52.97 21.12 7.63
C VAL A 131 -53.88 20.15 6.87
N GLN A 132 -54.54 19.22 7.59
CA GLN A 132 -55.52 18.30 7.02
C GLN A 132 -56.80 19.04 6.56
N GLU A 133 -57.29 20.00 7.34
CA GLU A 133 -58.39 20.90 6.94
C GLU A 133 -58.06 21.73 5.69
N ALA A 134 -56.79 22.08 5.47
CA ALA A 134 -56.34 22.84 4.32
C ALA A 134 -56.15 21.99 3.04
N VAL A 135 -55.92 20.67 3.17
CA VAL A 135 -55.68 19.76 2.04
C VAL A 135 -56.41 18.40 2.23
N PRO A 136 -57.75 18.41 2.35
CA PRO A 136 -58.52 17.20 2.70
C PRO A 136 -58.58 16.15 1.57
N GLU A 137 -58.41 16.57 0.32
CA GLU A 137 -58.45 15.68 -0.86
C GLU A 137 -57.20 14.77 -0.96
N ASP A 138 -56.01 15.30 -0.62
CA ASP A 138 -54.76 14.54 -0.66
C ASP A 138 -54.49 13.75 0.63
N TYR A 139 -54.97 14.25 1.79
CA TYR A 139 -54.75 13.66 3.11
C TYR A 139 -56.03 13.68 3.94
N PRO A 140 -56.96 12.73 3.73
CA PRO A 140 -58.23 12.68 4.45
C PRO A 140 -58.06 12.58 5.97
N GLU A 141 -57.06 11.83 6.45
CA GLU A 141 -56.72 11.72 7.87
C GLU A 141 -55.34 12.32 8.20
N VAL A 142 -55.19 12.82 9.43
CA VAL A 142 -53.86 13.21 9.98
C VAL A 142 -52.85 12.06 9.93
N SER A 143 -53.32 10.81 10.03
CA SER A 143 -52.48 9.61 9.87
C SER A 143 -51.83 9.55 8.49
N ASP A 144 -52.54 9.92 7.42
CA ASP A 144 -52.02 9.88 6.05
C ASP A 144 -50.87 10.88 5.86
N LEU A 145 -51.03 12.09 6.42
CA LEU A 145 -49.98 13.12 6.41
C LEU A 145 -48.72 12.66 7.17
N VAL A 146 -48.89 12.00 8.32
CA VAL A 146 -47.80 11.42 9.11
C VAL A 146 -47.11 10.28 8.36
N ASN A 147 -47.88 9.34 7.79
CA ASN A 147 -47.37 8.24 6.99
C ASN A 147 -46.59 8.74 5.76
N ARG A 148 -47.14 9.75 5.06
CA ARG A 148 -46.46 10.40 3.93
C ARG A 148 -45.14 11.05 4.34
N TYR A 149 -45.12 11.74 5.49
CA TYR A 149 -43.88 12.29 6.04
C TYR A 149 -42.86 11.20 6.36
N HIS A 150 -43.27 10.07 6.95
CA HIS A 150 -42.38 8.94 7.21
C HIS A 150 -41.78 8.39 5.92
N THR A 151 -42.60 8.08 4.90
CA THR A 151 -42.10 7.60 3.60
C THR A 151 -41.17 8.62 2.93
N LEU A 152 -41.51 9.91 2.94
CA LEU A 152 -40.67 10.95 2.34
C LEU A 152 -39.35 11.14 3.09
N ARG A 153 -39.35 11.04 4.43
CA ARG A 153 -38.15 11.11 5.27
C ARG A 153 -37.23 9.90 5.06
N GLU A 154 -37.79 8.70 4.97
CA GLU A 154 -37.03 7.47 4.72
C GLU A 154 -36.42 7.47 3.32
N THR A 155 -37.23 7.76 2.29
CA THR A 155 -36.73 7.88 0.90
C THR A 155 -35.70 8.99 0.74
N ASN A 156 -35.87 10.15 1.40
CA ASN A 156 -34.85 11.21 1.39
C ASN A 156 -33.55 10.77 2.09
N ARG A 157 -33.64 10.08 3.24
CA ARG A 157 -32.46 9.55 3.94
C ARG A 157 -31.70 8.54 3.08
N ASP A 158 -32.43 7.63 2.44
CA ASP A 158 -31.83 6.56 1.66
C ASP A 158 -31.29 7.09 0.31
N LEU A 159 -31.95 8.08 -0.32
CA LEU A 159 -31.41 8.83 -1.45
C LEU A 159 -30.13 9.59 -1.07
N SER A 160 -30.11 10.26 0.08
CA SER A 160 -28.92 10.98 0.57
C SER A 160 -27.75 10.04 0.85
N ARG A 161 -28.03 8.84 1.39
CA ARG A 161 -27.01 7.80 1.56
C ARG A 161 -26.46 7.32 0.21
N ASN A 162 -27.35 7.00 -0.73
CA ASN A 162 -26.95 6.52 -2.06
C ASN A 162 -26.16 7.59 -2.83
N GLN A 163 -26.51 8.87 -2.68
CA GLN A 163 -25.74 9.98 -3.25
C GLN A 163 -24.30 9.98 -2.72
N ILE A 164 -24.10 9.93 -1.39
CA ILE A 164 -22.77 9.88 -0.78
C ILE A 164 -21.98 8.67 -1.31
N THR A 165 -22.58 7.47 -1.32
CA THR A 165 -21.90 6.27 -1.83
C THR A 165 -21.52 6.39 -3.31
N HIS A 166 -22.37 6.95 -4.17
CA HIS A 166 -22.04 7.15 -5.58
C HIS A 166 -21.01 8.28 -5.80
N GLU A 167 -20.99 9.31 -4.95
CA GLU A 167 -19.95 10.34 -4.94
C GLU A 167 -18.59 9.73 -4.55
N GLU A 168 -18.53 8.91 -3.49
CA GLU A 168 -17.34 8.16 -3.07
C GLU A 168 -16.85 7.18 -4.16
N GLU A 169 -17.74 6.41 -4.79
CA GLU A 169 -17.40 5.52 -5.91
C GLU A 169 -16.88 6.28 -7.13
N SER A 170 -17.45 7.45 -7.43
CA SER A 170 -17.06 8.30 -8.56
C SER A 170 -15.70 8.97 -8.31
N GLU A 171 -15.47 9.48 -7.10
CA GLU A 171 -14.18 9.98 -6.62
C GLU A 171 -13.10 8.89 -6.73
N SER A 172 -13.38 7.67 -6.24
CA SER A 172 -12.47 6.52 -6.34
C SER A 172 -12.08 6.22 -7.79
N LYS A 173 -13.07 6.03 -8.68
CA LYS A 173 -12.84 5.78 -10.12
C LYS A 173 -12.08 6.93 -10.80
N ARG A 174 -12.33 8.19 -10.39
CA ARG A 174 -11.60 9.36 -10.89
C ARG A 174 -10.13 9.34 -10.46
N LEU A 175 -9.83 8.95 -9.23
CA LEU A 175 -8.47 8.81 -8.72
C LEU A 175 -7.72 7.65 -9.40
N GLU A 176 -8.37 6.49 -9.57
CA GLU A 176 -7.84 5.35 -10.33
C GLU A 176 -7.50 5.73 -11.77
N PHE A 177 -8.41 6.41 -12.47
CA PHE A 177 -8.18 6.86 -13.85
C PHE A 177 -7.07 7.92 -13.96
N ALA A 178 -6.94 8.82 -12.97
CA ALA A 178 -5.84 9.78 -12.92
C ALA A 178 -4.48 9.09 -12.66
N ALA A 179 -4.45 8.07 -11.80
CA ALA A 179 -3.26 7.26 -11.55
C ALA A 179 -2.83 6.49 -12.81
N PHE A 180 -3.77 5.81 -13.47
CA PHE A 180 -3.53 5.07 -14.71
C PHE A 180 -3.01 5.97 -15.85
N GLN A 181 -3.58 7.17 -16.03
CA GLN A 181 -3.06 8.13 -17.01
C GLN A 181 -1.62 8.56 -16.69
N LYS A 182 -1.30 8.82 -15.42
CA LYS A 182 0.05 9.20 -14.99
C LYS A 182 1.05 8.05 -15.20
N GLU A 183 0.66 6.82 -14.90
CA GLU A 183 1.45 5.63 -15.17
C GLU A 183 1.72 5.49 -16.67
N ARG A 184 0.68 5.54 -17.51
CA ARG A 184 0.82 5.42 -18.97
C ARG A 184 1.65 6.56 -19.59
N ALA A 185 1.56 7.77 -19.05
CA ALA A 185 2.43 8.88 -19.45
C ALA A 185 3.90 8.63 -19.09
N ASN A 186 4.18 8.07 -17.90
CA ASN A 186 5.53 7.66 -17.51
C ASN A 186 6.07 6.51 -18.38
N GLU A 187 5.23 5.55 -18.76
CA GLU A 187 5.61 4.50 -19.71
C GLU A 187 5.98 5.08 -21.09
N ILE A 188 5.18 6.01 -21.61
CA ILE A 188 5.47 6.69 -22.88
C ILE A 188 6.79 7.45 -22.81
N LEU A 189 7.07 8.18 -21.72
CA LEU A 189 8.37 8.82 -21.50
C LEU A 189 9.52 7.80 -21.43
N THR A 190 9.30 6.65 -20.80
CA THR A 190 10.28 5.56 -20.70
C THR A 190 10.57 4.95 -22.08
N PHE A 191 9.54 4.70 -22.90
CA PHE A 191 9.70 4.24 -24.27
C PHE A 191 10.37 5.29 -25.16
N ASN A 192 10.03 6.57 -25.05
CA ASN A 192 10.69 7.65 -25.80
C ASN A 192 12.17 7.76 -25.44
N ASN A 193 12.53 7.66 -24.15
CA ASN A 193 13.92 7.60 -23.71
C ASN A 193 14.65 6.36 -24.29
N ARG A 194 13.98 5.21 -24.38
CA ARG A 194 14.54 4.01 -25.00
C ARG A 194 14.73 4.15 -26.50
N ILE A 195 13.77 4.76 -27.22
CA ILE A 195 13.87 5.08 -28.65
C ILE A 195 15.06 6.00 -28.89
N ALA A 196 15.19 7.10 -28.13
CA ALA A 196 16.31 8.02 -28.24
C ALA A 196 17.67 7.39 -27.89
N ALA A 197 17.70 6.36 -27.04
CA ALA A 197 18.91 5.58 -26.78
C ALA A 197 19.26 4.62 -27.93
N LEU A 198 18.25 4.02 -28.58
CA LEU A 198 18.43 3.15 -29.74
C LEU A 198 18.80 3.94 -31.00
N GLN A 199 18.20 5.11 -31.24
CA GLN A 199 18.58 6.01 -32.34
C GLN A 199 20.05 6.43 -32.24
N ARG A 200 20.50 6.90 -31.06
CA ARG A 200 21.92 7.19 -30.81
C ARG A 200 22.84 5.97 -30.90
N ALA A 201 22.32 4.75 -30.79
CA ALA A 201 23.11 3.55 -31.06
C ALA A 201 23.21 3.29 -32.57
N LEU A 202 22.08 3.36 -33.29
CA LEU A 202 22.03 3.23 -34.74
C LEU A 202 22.92 4.28 -35.45
N GLU A 203 22.79 5.56 -35.11
CA GLU A 203 23.61 6.65 -35.67
C GLU A 203 25.11 6.42 -35.47
N ARG A 204 25.52 5.80 -34.35
CA ARG A 204 26.93 5.46 -34.10
C ARG A 204 27.39 4.32 -35.01
N GLU A 205 26.60 3.27 -35.15
CA GLU A 205 26.93 2.15 -36.06
C GLU A 205 26.91 2.59 -37.54
N GLU A 206 25.97 3.45 -37.94
CA GLU A 206 25.92 4.04 -39.28
C GLU A 206 27.16 4.92 -39.56
N LEU A 207 27.57 5.77 -38.60
CA LEU A 207 28.79 6.55 -38.70
C LEU A 207 30.06 5.67 -38.77
N LEU A 208 30.10 4.54 -38.05
CA LEU A 208 31.18 3.56 -38.18
C LEU A 208 31.15 2.87 -39.55
N GLY A 209 29.97 2.49 -40.05
CA GLY A 209 29.78 1.91 -41.38
C GLY A 209 30.26 2.84 -42.49
N VAL A 210 29.90 4.13 -42.46
CA VAL A 210 30.36 5.15 -43.42
C VAL A 210 31.88 5.35 -43.35
N ARG A 211 32.47 5.36 -42.15
CA ARG A 211 33.94 5.45 -41.99
C ARG A 211 34.65 4.25 -42.59
N LEU A 212 34.19 3.04 -42.26
CA LEU A 212 34.77 1.80 -42.75
C LEU A 212 34.59 1.67 -44.27
N GLN A 213 33.44 2.10 -44.80
CA GLN A 213 33.21 2.21 -46.23
C GLN A 213 34.21 3.16 -46.88
N HIS A 214 34.40 4.37 -46.36
CA HIS A 214 35.41 5.31 -46.87
C HIS A 214 36.84 4.74 -46.84
N GLU A 215 37.20 3.97 -45.81
CA GLU A 215 38.49 3.27 -45.73
C GLU A 215 38.63 2.18 -46.80
N THR A 216 37.59 1.35 -47.01
CA THR A 216 37.57 0.35 -48.09
C THR A 216 37.59 0.99 -49.48
N ASP A 217 36.91 2.11 -49.66
CA ASP A 217 36.92 2.92 -50.89
C ASP A 217 38.30 3.50 -51.17
N ALA A 218 39.00 3.98 -50.14
CA ALA A 218 40.35 4.50 -50.26
C ALA A 218 41.37 3.40 -50.61
N THR A 219 41.28 2.24 -49.96
CA THR A 219 42.12 1.08 -50.29
C THR A 219 41.82 0.54 -51.69
N LEU A 220 40.55 0.49 -52.11
CA LEU A 220 40.13 0.11 -53.46
C LEU A 220 40.62 1.11 -54.54
N ARG A 221 40.56 2.42 -54.28
CA ARG A 221 41.15 3.43 -55.17
C ARG A 221 42.66 3.26 -55.28
N ALA A 222 43.34 2.97 -54.16
CA ALA A 222 44.79 2.75 -54.16
C ALA A 222 45.19 1.45 -54.89
N THR A 223 44.44 0.35 -54.77
CA THR A 223 44.69 -0.87 -55.55
C THR A 223 44.36 -0.67 -57.02
N THR A 224 43.21 -0.09 -57.39
CA THR A 224 42.86 0.15 -58.80
C THR A 224 43.84 1.09 -59.51
N GLN A 225 44.39 2.11 -58.82
CA GLN A 225 45.49 2.93 -59.36
C GLN A 225 46.77 2.11 -59.62
N LYS A 226 47.16 1.22 -58.69
CA LYS A 226 48.32 0.32 -58.89
C LYS A 226 48.08 -0.64 -60.05
N THR A 227 46.88 -1.23 -60.17
CA THR A 227 46.50 -2.12 -61.27
C THR A 227 46.50 -1.39 -62.61
N LEU A 228 46.03 -0.13 -62.66
CA LEU A 228 46.10 0.71 -63.86
C LEU A 228 47.54 1.00 -64.27
N ALA A 229 48.41 1.40 -63.34
CA ALA A 229 49.82 1.65 -63.61
C ALA A 229 50.53 0.39 -64.12
N LEU A 230 50.26 -0.77 -63.52
CA LEU A 230 50.75 -2.07 -63.98
C LEU A 230 50.24 -2.40 -65.40
N GLY A 231 48.97 -2.18 -65.70
CA GLY A 231 48.41 -2.34 -67.05
C GLY A 231 49.04 -1.40 -68.09
N GLN A 232 49.34 -0.15 -67.72
CA GLN A 232 50.06 0.81 -68.56
C GLN A 232 51.51 0.37 -68.84
N ILE A 233 52.20 -0.16 -67.83
CA ILE A 233 53.55 -0.73 -67.98
C ILE A 233 53.52 -1.92 -68.94
N ILE A 234 52.60 -2.88 -68.75
CA ILE A 234 52.43 -4.03 -69.65
C ILE A 234 52.14 -3.57 -71.09
N MET A 235 51.25 -2.59 -71.27
CA MET A 235 50.93 -2.07 -72.61
C MET A 235 52.11 -1.33 -73.24
N ALA A 236 52.93 -0.62 -72.46
CA ALA A 236 54.16 0.02 -72.94
C ALA A 236 55.21 -1.01 -73.35
N ILE A 237 55.36 -2.10 -72.59
CA ILE A 237 56.24 -3.24 -72.91
C ILE A 237 55.76 -3.91 -74.21
N GLY A 238 54.46 -4.20 -74.34
CA GLY A 238 53.89 -4.78 -75.56
C GLY A 238 54.07 -3.88 -76.80
N ASN A 239 53.88 -2.57 -76.65
CA ASN A 239 54.15 -1.60 -77.72
C ASN A 239 55.64 -1.54 -78.09
N LEU A 240 56.54 -1.66 -77.12
CA LEU A 240 58.00 -1.66 -77.35
C LEU A 240 58.44 -2.95 -78.04
N LEU A 241 57.97 -4.12 -77.56
CA LEU A 241 58.14 -5.41 -78.21
C LEU A 241 57.65 -5.37 -79.66
N GLN A 242 56.44 -4.83 -79.90
CA GLN A 242 55.90 -4.70 -81.25
C GLN A 242 56.79 -3.81 -82.14
N ARG A 243 57.36 -2.72 -81.62
CA ARG A 243 58.30 -1.88 -82.38
C ARG A 243 59.67 -2.55 -82.64
N CYS A 244 60.11 -3.44 -81.76
CA CYS A 244 61.33 -4.23 -81.93
C CYS A 244 61.16 -5.42 -82.89
N THR A 245 59.95 -5.95 -83.00
CA THR A 245 59.63 -7.17 -83.78
C THR A 245 58.93 -6.91 -85.11
N SER A 246 58.31 -5.74 -85.33
CA SER A 246 57.58 -5.43 -86.56
C SER A 246 58.44 -4.71 -87.62
N GLY A 247 58.23 -5.09 -88.89
CA GLY A 247 58.96 -4.56 -90.04
C GLY A 247 60.31 -5.22 -90.28
N ILE A 248 61.10 -4.62 -91.18
CA ILE A 248 62.38 -5.15 -91.71
C ILE A 248 63.42 -5.49 -90.62
N HIS A 249 63.27 -4.93 -89.41
CA HIS A 249 64.20 -5.14 -88.30
C HIS A 249 63.97 -6.48 -87.58
N GLY A 250 62.77 -7.06 -87.65
CA GLY A 250 62.47 -8.39 -87.07
C GLY A 250 63.19 -9.55 -87.77
N GLN A 251 63.69 -9.34 -89.00
CA GLN A 251 64.43 -10.34 -89.80
C GLN A 251 65.96 -10.15 -89.75
N ILE A 252 66.46 -9.20 -88.95
CA ILE A 252 67.90 -8.90 -88.81
C ILE A 252 68.46 -9.34 -87.44
N LEU A 253 67.58 -9.75 -86.51
CA LEU A 253 67.93 -10.36 -85.24
C LEU A 253 68.77 -11.64 -85.44
N LYS A 254 69.96 -11.68 -84.85
CA LYS A 254 70.84 -12.86 -84.84
C LYS A 254 70.80 -13.61 -83.50
N HIS A 255 70.32 -12.96 -82.45
CA HIS A 255 70.21 -13.56 -81.11
C HIS A 255 68.78 -14.03 -80.76
N VAL A 256 67.94 -14.32 -81.76
CA VAL A 256 66.60 -14.95 -81.59
C VAL A 256 66.59 -16.38 -82.16
N GLU A 257 67.60 -17.18 -81.79
CA GLU A 257 67.49 -18.64 -81.78
C GLU A 257 67.22 -19.10 -80.35
N GLY A 258 65.95 -19.02 -79.94
CA GLY A 258 65.55 -19.13 -78.53
C GLY A 258 64.05 -19.36 -78.30
N SER A 259 63.44 -20.29 -79.03
CA SER A 259 62.15 -20.92 -78.67
C SER A 259 60.88 -20.04 -78.62
N TYR A 260 60.51 -19.41 -79.76
CA TYR A 260 59.11 -19.01 -80.00
C TYR A 260 58.31 -20.20 -80.57
N ARG A 261 57.72 -21.02 -79.70
CA ARG A 261 56.83 -22.11 -80.11
C ARG A 261 55.36 -21.66 -80.07
N SER A 262 54.76 -21.50 -81.24
CA SER A 262 53.32 -21.28 -81.40
C SER A 262 52.51 -22.42 -80.78
N GLN A 263 51.73 -22.10 -79.74
CA GLN A 263 50.47 -22.78 -79.41
C GLN A 263 49.47 -21.66 -79.05
N GLY A 264 48.23 -21.67 -79.56
CA GLY A 264 47.52 -22.74 -80.22
C GLY A 264 46.31 -23.12 -79.38
N SER A 265 45.15 -22.58 -79.77
CA SER A 265 43.85 -22.75 -79.10
C SER A 265 43.58 -24.17 -78.58
N THR A 266 43.25 -24.26 -77.29
CA THR A 266 42.52 -25.39 -76.70
C THR A 266 41.26 -24.90 -76.01
N ASN A 267 40.17 -24.90 -76.78
CA ASN A 267 38.83 -24.90 -76.24
C ASN A 267 38.63 -26.23 -75.49
N GLN A 268 38.33 -26.20 -74.18
CA GLN A 268 37.88 -27.41 -73.46
C GLN A 268 36.53 -27.16 -72.80
N SER A 269 35.53 -27.83 -73.36
CA SER A 269 34.21 -27.98 -72.75
C SER A 269 34.32 -28.82 -71.48
N GLY A 270 34.16 -28.18 -70.32
CA GLY A 270 33.92 -28.84 -69.04
C GLY A 270 32.42 -28.86 -68.76
N ASN A 271 31.71 -29.82 -69.35
CA ASN A 271 30.30 -30.06 -69.06
C ASN A 271 30.19 -31.08 -67.93
N ASP A 272 29.71 -30.68 -66.76
CA ASP A 272 29.22 -31.63 -65.75
C ASP A 272 27.96 -31.08 -65.07
N SER A 273 27.03 -31.99 -64.77
CA SER A 273 25.64 -31.67 -64.41
C SER A 273 25.16 -32.54 -63.26
N HIS A 274 24.26 -31.99 -62.43
CA HIS A 274 23.58 -32.65 -61.30
C HIS A 274 24.52 -33.08 -60.15
N ASP A 275 24.20 -32.84 -58.88
CA ASP A 275 22.93 -33.12 -58.18
C ASP A 275 22.51 -31.94 -57.26
N GLY A 276 21.26 -31.71 -56.86
CA GLY A 276 20.04 -32.48 -57.10
C GLY A 276 19.27 -32.89 -55.84
N SER A 277 19.06 -31.98 -54.87
CA SER A 277 18.07 -32.22 -53.80
C SER A 277 17.32 -30.95 -53.41
N ALA A 278 15.99 -31.05 -53.31
CA ALA A 278 15.06 -29.93 -53.16
C ALA A 278 14.07 -30.15 -52.00
N GLY A 279 13.47 -29.05 -51.54
CA GLY A 279 12.41 -28.99 -50.52
C GLY A 279 12.35 -27.56 -49.97
N ALA A 280 11.64 -26.60 -50.57
CA ALA A 280 10.16 -26.45 -50.58
C ALA A 280 9.59 -26.33 -49.14
N SER A 281 8.78 -25.34 -48.75
CA SER A 281 8.04 -24.30 -49.51
C SER A 281 7.72 -23.12 -48.55
N GLY A 282 7.78 -21.85 -48.98
CA GLY A 282 6.58 -21.05 -49.30
C GLY A 282 6.14 -20.11 -48.14
N ILE A 283 5.56 -18.92 -48.31
CA ILE A 283 5.11 -18.13 -49.47
C ILE A 283 5.25 -16.60 -49.17
N SER A 284 5.33 -15.80 -50.23
CA SER A 284 5.39 -14.31 -50.40
C SER A 284 4.45 -13.44 -49.52
N SER A 285 4.51 -12.10 -49.45
CA SER A 285 5.14 -11.00 -50.26
C SER A 285 5.20 -9.71 -49.36
N SER A 286 5.73 -8.52 -49.69
CA SER A 286 6.27 -7.83 -50.89
C SER A 286 7.21 -6.67 -50.38
N ALA A 287 8.28 -6.17 -51.02
CA ALA A 287 8.57 -5.69 -52.39
C ALA A 287 8.32 -4.16 -52.59
N PRO A 288 9.11 -3.38 -53.38
CA PRO A 288 10.47 -3.65 -53.93
C PRO A 288 11.43 -2.41 -54.02
N MET A 289 12.60 -2.62 -54.66
CA MET A 289 13.49 -1.63 -55.34
C MET A 289 14.42 -0.72 -54.49
N ASN A 290 15.63 -0.33 -54.94
CA ASN A 290 16.47 -0.77 -56.08
C ASN A 290 17.89 -0.18 -55.91
N SER A 291 18.96 -0.98 -56.04
CA SER A 291 20.25 -0.50 -56.59
C SER A 291 21.18 -1.67 -56.97
N SER A 292 21.25 -1.89 -58.27
CA SER A 292 22.19 -2.75 -58.98
C SER A 292 23.67 -2.55 -58.59
N GLY A 293 24.20 -3.40 -57.72
CA GLY A 293 25.64 -3.61 -57.57
C GLY A 293 26.17 -4.55 -58.65
N LYS A 294 26.61 -4.03 -59.80
CA LYS A 294 27.40 -4.82 -60.76
C LYS A 294 28.68 -5.28 -60.04
N THR A 295 28.84 -6.58 -59.84
CA THR A 295 30.13 -7.17 -59.46
C THR A 295 31.09 -6.96 -60.63
N ALA A 296 31.90 -5.92 -60.53
CA ALA A 296 32.96 -5.65 -61.49
C ALA A 296 33.88 -6.89 -61.55
N SER A 297 34.22 -7.30 -62.77
CA SER A 297 35.25 -8.32 -63.01
C SER A 297 36.57 -7.79 -62.44
N GLY A 298 36.88 -8.19 -61.21
CA GLY A 298 38.17 -7.97 -60.60
C GLY A 298 39.17 -8.88 -61.30
N ILE A 299 40.17 -8.27 -61.94
CA ILE A 299 41.34 -8.98 -62.47
C ILE A 299 41.94 -9.76 -61.30
N SER A 300 42.03 -11.09 -61.41
CA SER A 300 42.45 -11.89 -60.26
C SER A 300 43.93 -11.66 -59.97
N GLU A 301 44.36 -11.87 -58.72
CA GLU A 301 45.77 -11.75 -58.35
C GLU A 301 46.65 -12.70 -59.18
N ALA A 302 46.13 -13.88 -59.52
CA ALA A 302 46.75 -14.82 -60.45
C ALA A 302 46.90 -14.23 -61.87
N ASP A 303 45.90 -13.52 -62.39
CA ASP A 303 46.00 -12.85 -63.69
C ASP A 303 47.07 -11.75 -63.66
N VAL A 304 47.13 -10.95 -62.60
CA VAL A 304 48.14 -9.89 -62.44
C VAL A 304 49.55 -10.48 -62.43
N ILE A 305 49.77 -11.57 -61.68
CA ILE A 305 51.06 -12.28 -61.64
C ILE A 305 51.42 -12.87 -63.01
N HIS A 306 50.47 -13.52 -63.69
CA HIS A 306 50.69 -14.13 -65.00
C HIS A 306 51.03 -13.09 -66.08
N HIS A 307 50.32 -11.95 -66.11
CA HIS A 307 50.65 -10.86 -67.03
C HIS A 307 52.01 -10.22 -66.70
N GLY A 308 52.35 -10.10 -65.41
CA GLY A 308 53.67 -9.66 -64.97
C GLY A 308 54.80 -10.57 -65.47
N GLN A 309 54.66 -11.89 -65.29
CA GLN A 309 55.63 -12.88 -65.77
C GLN A 309 55.81 -12.82 -67.29
N ARG A 310 54.71 -12.69 -68.04
CA ARG A 310 54.77 -12.57 -69.51
C ARG A 310 55.45 -11.28 -69.96
N ALA A 311 55.19 -10.16 -69.29
CA ALA A 311 55.84 -8.89 -69.58
C ALA A 311 57.35 -8.89 -69.30
N MET A 312 57.86 -9.74 -68.37
CA MET A 312 59.31 -9.93 -68.22
C MET A 312 59.92 -10.63 -69.44
N ILE A 313 59.28 -11.69 -69.94
CA ILE A 313 59.72 -12.41 -71.15
C ILE A 313 59.72 -11.47 -72.36
N ASP A 314 58.68 -10.64 -72.51
CA ASP A 314 58.59 -9.64 -73.57
C ASP A 314 59.72 -8.58 -73.47
N LEU A 315 60.13 -8.20 -72.25
CA LEU A 315 61.28 -7.31 -72.02
C LEU A 315 62.63 -7.96 -72.36
N ASP A 316 62.82 -9.25 -72.08
CA ASP A 316 64.06 -9.97 -72.44
C ASP A 316 64.27 -9.99 -73.96
N VAL A 317 63.19 -10.16 -74.74
CA VAL A 317 63.22 -10.10 -76.21
C VAL A 317 63.58 -8.68 -76.70
N VAL A 318 63.06 -7.64 -76.05
CA VAL A 318 63.45 -6.24 -76.33
C VAL A 318 64.92 -5.98 -75.98
N ALA A 319 65.43 -6.54 -74.89
CA ALA A 319 66.83 -6.41 -74.48
C ALA A 319 67.79 -7.11 -75.46
N ALA A 320 67.43 -8.30 -75.96
CA ALA A 320 68.15 -8.97 -77.04
C ALA A 320 68.17 -8.09 -78.31
N TYR A 321 67.03 -7.55 -78.73
CA TYR A 321 66.96 -6.62 -79.87
C TYR A 321 67.84 -5.38 -79.71
N MET A 322 67.88 -4.77 -78.52
CA MET A 322 68.75 -3.63 -78.23
C MET A 322 70.24 -3.99 -78.26
N THR A 323 70.59 -5.21 -77.86
CA THR A 323 71.97 -5.73 -77.94
C THR A 323 72.39 -5.90 -79.40
N ASP A 324 71.57 -6.55 -80.22
CA ASP A 324 71.79 -6.74 -81.66
C ASP A 324 71.89 -5.41 -82.39
N PHE A 325 70.97 -4.48 -82.13
CA PHE A 325 70.98 -3.15 -82.72
C PHE A 325 72.23 -2.35 -82.34
N THR A 326 72.67 -2.43 -81.08
CA THR A 326 73.90 -1.78 -80.62
C THR A 326 75.13 -2.38 -81.30
N ALA A 327 75.21 -3.70 -81.45
CA ALA A 327 76.28 -4.37 -82.18
C ALA A 327 76.32 -3.97 -83.66
N ILE A 328 75.16 -3.81 -84.31
CA ILE A 328 75.05 -3.32 -85.70
C ILE A 328 75.52 -1.87 -85.82
N VAL A 329 75.10 -0.98 -84.91
CA VAL A 329 75.53 0.43 -84.89
C VAL A 329 77.04 0.53 -84.65
N GLN A 330 77.57 -0.22 -83.69
CA GLN A 330 79.01 -0.24 -83.38
C GLN A 330 79.82 -0.77 -84.57
N GLY A 331 79.40 -1.86 -85.20
CA GLY A 331 80.02 -2.37 -86.43
C GLY A 331 80.01 -1.35 -87.58
N ARG A 332 78.97 -0.50 -87.67
CA ARG A 332 78.90 0.59 -88.66
C ARG A 332 79.84 1.76 -88.33
N ILE A 333 79.98 2.10 -87.04
CA ILE A 333 80.93 3.11 -86.55
C ILE A 333 82.37 2.66 -86.82
N ASP A 334 82.69 1.38 -86.57
CA ASP A 334 84.02 0.85 -86.78
C ASP A 334 84.33 0.66 -88.27
N ALA A 335 83.34 0.32 -89.10
CA ALA A 335 83.45 0.39 -90.56
C ALA A 335 83.70 1.82 -91.08
N GLN A 336 83.03 2.84 -90.53
CA GLN A 336 83.30 4.25 -90.86
C GLN A 336 84.69 4.71 -90.39
N ARG A 337 85.18 4.24 -89.25
CA ARG A 337 86.58 4.45 -88.82
C ARG A 337 87.56 3.80 -89.78
N ALA A 338 87.31 2.57 -90.21
CA ALA A 338 88.13 1.88 -91.21
C ALA A 338 88.16 2.63 -92.55
N GLN A 339 87.01 3.11 -93.03
CA GLN A 339 86.92 3.93 -94.26
C GLN A 339 87.65 5.27 -94.13
N LYS A 340 87.53 5.98 -92.99
CA LYS A 340 88.33 7.19 -92.74
C LYS A 340 89.84 6.90 -92.70
N LYS A 341 90.25 5.74 -92.17
CA LYS A 341 91.65 5.30 -92.12
C LYS A 341 92.20 4.94 -93.51
N ALA A 342 91.36 4.40 -94.40
CA ALA A 342 91.71 4.13 -95.79
C ALA A 342 91.79 5.41 -96.65
N ALA A 343 90.86 6.36 -96.47
CA ALA A 343 90.86 7.64 -97.20
C ALA A 343 92.12 8.49 -96.91
N ALA A 344 92.64 8.42 -95.67
CA ALA A 344 93.87 9.10 -95.28
C ALA A 344 95.14 8.57 -96.00
N ALA A 345 95.11 7.38 -96.58
CA ALA A 345 96.26 6.78 -97.27
C ALA A 345 96.37 7.18 -98.77
N VAL A 346 95.31 7.75 -99.35
CA VAL A 346 95.23 8.07 -100.80
C VAL A 346 95.56 9.55 -101.09
N ALA A 347 95.47 10.43 -100.08
CA ALA A 347 95.68 11.87 -100.24
C ALA A 347 97.17 12.33 -100.27
N SER A 348 98.14 11.42 -100.27
CA SER A 348 99.58 11.71 -100.14
C SER A 348 100.35 11.84 -101.47
N GLN A 349 99.67 11.83 -102.62
CA GLN A 349 100.28 11.96 -103.96
C GLN A 349 99.73 13.14 -104.80
N ALA A 350 99.57 14.33 -104.20
CA ALA A 350 99.43 15.57 -104.96
C ALA A 350 99.92 16.78 -104.14
N THR A 351 100.62 17.70 -104.81
CA THR A 351 101.12 18.99 -104.31
C THR A 351 102.00 18.96 -103.06
N GLY A 352 103.29 19.22 -103.26
CA GLY A 352 104.13 19.86 -102.24
C GLY A 352 104.41 21.30 -102.62
N THR A 353 104.41 22.24 -101.67
CA THR A 353 105.53 23.19 -101.43
C THR A 353 105.28 24.12 -100.24
N VAL A 354 106.39 24.58 -99.66
CA VAL A 354 106.58 25.63 -98.64
C VAL A 354 106.26 25.31 -97.17
N THR A 355 107.34 25.37 -96.40
CA THR A 355 107.46 25.21 -94.94
C THR A 355 107.71 26.58 -94.29
N PHE A 356 107.21 26.82 -93.06
CA PHE A 356 107.81 27.66 -91.98
C PHE A 356 106.83 27.57 -90.77
N THR A 357 107.05 26.73 -89.74
CA THR A 357 107.80 26.99 -88.47
C THR A 357 107.27 28.18 -87.63
N ALA A 358 107.09 28.10 -86.30
CA ALA A 358 107.28 27.01 -85.33
C ALA A 358 106.73 27.37 -83.92
N VAL A 359 106.70 26.37 -83.00
CA VAL A 359 106.79 26.50 -81.49
C VAL A 359 105.60 27.17 -80.77
N ASN A 360 105.11 26.82 -79.57
CA ASN A 360 105.03 25.62 -78.67
C ASN A 360 103.78 25.90 -77.76
N ASP A 361 103.22 25.05 -76.89
CA ASP A 361 103.46 23.69 -76.38
C ASP A 361 102.06 23.08 -76.05
N GLY A 362 101.78 22.03 -75.26
CA GLY A 362 102.56 21.10 -74.44
C GLY A 362 102.00 20.91 -73.02
N HIS A 363 101.69 19.65 -72.67
CA HIS A 363 101.56 19.06 -71.31
C HIS A 363 100.24 19.07 -70.49
N THR A 364 99.93 17.85 -69.99
CA THR A 364 99.16 17.45 -68.77
C THR A 364 97.70 17.94 -68.61
N GLY A 365 96.71 17.12 -68.24
CA GLY A 365 96.75 15.74 -67.74
C GLY A 365 96.84 15.64 -66.21
N ALA A 366 95.72 15.83 -65.49
CA ALA A 366 95.51 15.34 -64.12
C ALA A 366 94.03 15.43 -63.69
N VAL A 367 93.47 14.29 -63.27
CA VAL A 367 92.38 14.15 -62.28
C VAL A 367 93.09 13.97 -60.92
N PRO A 368 92.77 14.69 -59.82
CA PRO A 368 91.68 14.30 -58.88
C PRO A 368 90.85 15.51 -58.34
N SER A 369 89.56 15.40 -57.99
CA SER A 369 88.84 14.61 -56.95
C SER A 369 88.79 15.29 -55.56
N VAL A 370 87.73 14.99 -54.77
CA VAL A 370 87.55 15.28 -53.32
C VAL A 370 87.26 16.77 -52.99
N ALA A 371 86.21 17.23 -52.29
CA ALA A 371 85.16 16.64 -51.44
C ALA A 371 84.11 17.69 -51.00
N GLY A 372 83.05 17.23 -50.31
CA GLY A 372 82.21 18.01 -49.40
C GLY A 372 81.10 18.79 -50.11
N GLY A 373 79.80 18.60 -49.84
CA GLY A 373 79.11 18.05 -48.67
C GLY A 373 77.92 18.99 -48.44
N SER A 374 76.65 18.60 -48.57
CA SER A 374 75.92 17.63 -47.72
C SER A 374 76.12 17.99 -46.24
N THR A 375 75.10 18.31 -45.44
CA THR A 375 73.70 17.86 -45.34
C THR A 375 72.83 19.00 -44.76
N ALA A 376 71.54 19.20 -45.07
CA ALA A 376 70.35 18.32 -45.06
C ALA A 376 69.79 18.00 -43.65
N THR A 377 68.50 17.63 -43.61
CA THR A 377 67.67 17.18 -42.45
C THR A 377 67.03 18.36 -41.67
N ILE A 378 65.70 18.62 -41.70
CA ILE A 378 64.56 17.80 -41.20
C ILE A 378 64.69 17.67 -39.67
N ARG A 379 63.69 18.07 -38.85
CA ARG A 379 62.29 17.63 -38.89
C ARG A 379 61.31 18.66 -38.33
#